data_AF-A0ABD3PWN0-F1
#
_entry.id   AF-A0ABD3PWN0-F1
#
_cell.length_a   1.000
_cell.length_b   1.000
_cell.length_c   1.000
_cell.angle_alpha   90.00
_cell.angle_beta   90.00
_cell.angle_gamma   90.00
#
_symmetry.space_group_name_H-M   'P 1'
#
loop_
_entity.id
_entity.type
_entity.pdbx_description
1 polymer ?
#
loop_
_entity_poly.entity_id
_entity_poly.type
_entity_poly.pdbx_seq_one_letter_code
_entity_poly.pdbx_strand_id
1 'polypeptide(L)'
;MPKTIAGDNASVATTGTKKKRKNLIKIVAKGLSLTKKKKRPDDESVVGVELDGGGSVATAAGRAQPKSNQHISKKGDCAPSSAPSDGTESSTAKPIQVVLLLMDPASRRFELLQLEFDSNKAKVSDVLRQVKYSATEKTLRDMTYDGVCDQDGTEMIAVMKLSAFCKGNDVVIAIPNGMTGKDTAKLAGPILFDPKVEEMLPPNRAKVISKQERKMRLADTKLSKIPEDTRSKERRLSPGSAEPTKKKSSSNLPTVMLGLIISSILYLAAQHHVRVSRPLESGSILLRGEWKSQCGIFDLLPEKWLDRLPLDKILPSCNSSSSSMLELGRDGTLRYFTKGNDGQRKETWTVVCGAGDEGQCSGGKCLESGVSFVKDGYNWYVVMGRTRNALIPDVARDFFYEQ
;
A
#
# COMPACT_ATOMS: atom_id res chain seq x y z
N MET A 1 -66.62 7.44 -19.59
CA MET A 1 -67.32 8.32 -18.61
C MET A 1 -67.97 7.43 -17.57
N PRO A 2 -68.06 7.76 -16.27
CA PRO A 2 -67.56 8.91 -15.48
C PRO A 2 -66.43 8.43 -14.51
N LYS A 3 -65.91 9.10 -13.47
CA LYS A 3 -66.23 10.31 -12.70
C LYS A 3 -64.95 10.75 -11.94
N THR A 4 -64.71 12.05 -11.94
CA THR A 4 -63.67 12.80 -11.23
C THR A 4 -63.89 12.78 -9.72
N ILE A 5 -62.83 12.66 -8.91
CA ILE A 5 -62.81 13.06 -7.50
C ILE A 5 -61.55 13.89 -7.25
N ALA A 6 -61.76 15.02 -6.59
CA ALA A 6 -60.84 16.10 -6.26
C ALA A 6 -59.86 15.77 -5.12
N GLY A 7 -58.83 16.60 -5.00
CA GLY A 7 -57.93 16.61 -3.84
C GLY A 7 -56.94 17.78 -3.91
N ASP A 8 -57.45 18.99 -3.69
CA ASP A 8 -56.64 20.16 -3.35
C ASP A 8 -55.97 19.95 -1.99
N ASN A 9 -54.68 20.27 -1.87
CA ASN A 9 -54.10 20.67 -0.59
C ASN A 9 -52.96 21.66 -0.76
N ALA A 10 -53.16 22.79 -0.07
CA ALA A 10 -52.33 23.98 -0.02
C ALA A 10 -50.93 23.72 0.55
N SER A 11 -49.91 24.39 -0.01
CA SER A 11 -48.59 24.49 0.61
C SER A 11 -48.37 25.91 1.11
N VAL A 12 -48.31 26.01 2.44
CA VAL A 12 -48.07 27.19 3.26
C VAL A 12 -46.62 27.65 3.12
N ALA A 13 -46.43 28.92 2.82
CA ALA A 13 -45.16 29.63 2.96
C ALA A 13 -44.89 29.93 4.44
N THR A 14 -43.69 29.63 4.94
CA THR A 14 -43.18 30.24 6.17
C THR A 14 -41.73 30.67 6.00
N THR A 15 -41.49 31.90 6.44
CA THR A 15 -40.26 32.67 6.43
C THR A 15 -39.62 32.70 7.82
N GLY A 16 -38.30 32.94 7.87
CA GLY A 16 -37.57 33.33 9.09
C GLY A 16 -36.94 32.16 9.86
N THR A 17 -35.77 32.25 10.51
CA THR A 17 -34.98 33.41 10.96
C THR A 17 -33.51 33.00 11.17
N LYS A 18 -32.61 33.98 11.04
CA LYS A 18 -31.18 33.91 11.35
C LYS A 18 -30.95 33.58 12.84
N LYS A 19 -30.11 32.58 13.15
CA LYS A 19 -29.55 32.41 14.50
C LYS A 19 -28.02 32.35 14.46
N LYS A 20 -27.44 33.43 14.99
CA LYS A 20 -26.01 33.69 15.21
C LYS A 20 -25.54 32.87 16.42
N ARG A 21 -24.55 31.99 16.27
CA ARG A 21 -23.86 31.36 17.43
C ARG A 21 -22.36 31.69 17.37
N LYS A 22 -21.94 32.52 18.32
CA LYS A 22 -20.55 32.70 18.76
C LYS A 22 -20.27 31.63 19.83
N ASN A 23 -19.07 31.04 19.81
CA ASN A 23 -18.31 30.40 20.90
C ASN A 23 -16.96 30.06 20.24
N LEU A 24 -15.80 30.70 20.48
CA LEU A 24 -15.08 31.03 21.71
C LEU A 24 -14.68 29.78 22.51
N ILE A 25 -13.69 29.05 21.98
CA ILE A 25 -12.89 28.09 22.75
C ILE A 25 -11.43 28.59 22.70
N LYS A 26 -11.02 29.20 23.81
CA LYS A 26 -9.61 29.36 24.19
C LYS A 26 -9.18 28.03 24.82
N ILE A 27 -8.13 27.40 24.29
CA ILE A 27 -7.37 26.39 25.03
C ILE A 27 -5.98 26.99 25.29
N VAL A 28 -5.77 27.31 26.56
CA VAL A 28 -4.50 27.63 27.19
C VAL A 28 -4.19 26.45 28.11
N ALA A 29 -3.04 25.80 27.94
CA ALA A 29 -2.27 25.13 29.00
C ALA A 29 -1.01 24.51 28.36
N LYS A 30 0.17 25.02 28.71
CA LYS A 30 1.14 24.37 29.63
C LYS A 30 1.70 23.08 29.03
N GLY A 31 2.94 23.03 28.56
CA GLY A 31 4.12 23.39 29.34
C GLY A 31 4.64 22.12 30.00
N LEU A 32 5.50 21.38 29.32
CA LEU A 32 6.36 20.35 29.90
C LEU A 32 7.76 20.53 29.34
N SER A 33 8.55 21.31 30.07
CA SER A 33 10.00 21.28 30.04
C SER A 33 10.44 20.11 30.91
N LEU A 34 11.18 19.16 30.35
CA LEU A 34 11.95 18.19 31.11
C LEU A 34 13.40 18.25 30.65
N THR A 35 14.11 19.16 31.32
CA THR A 35 15.44 19.00 31.90
C THR A 35 16.35 17.90 31.32
N LYS A 36 17.28 18.38 30.49
CA LYS A 36 18.70 17.98 30.40
C LYS A 36 19.21 17.31 31.69
N LYS A 37 19.66 16.05 31.60
CA LYS A 37 20.61 15.45 32.55
C LYS A 37 21.88 14.98 31.82
N LYS A 38 22.92 15.75 32.12
CA LYS A 38 24.37 15.53 32.23
C LYS A 38 25.00 14.22 31.70
N LYS A 39 26.07 14.47 30.94
CA LYS A 39 27.14 13.62 30.38
C LYS A 39 28.03 12.89 31.41
N ARG A 40 28.68 11.82 30.87
CA ARG A 40 30.02 11.21 31.11
C ARG A 40 30.14 10.07 32.15
N PRO A 41 31.20 9.22 32.08
CA PRO A 41 32.11 8.88 30.96
C PRO A 41 32.31 7.36 30.74
N ASP A 42 32.95 7.03 29.61
CA ASP A 42 33.87 5.92 29.28
C ASP A 42 33.96 4.71 30.23
N ASP A 43 33.75 3.50 29.67
CA ASP A 43 34.45 2.29 30.13
C ASP A 43 34.75 1.38 28.93
N GLU A 44 36.04 1.17 28.69
CA GLU A 44 36.62 0.17 27.79
C GLU A 44 36.74 -1.17 28.54
N SER A 45 36.33 -2.28 27.92
CA SER A 45 36.73 -3.66 28.27
C SER A 45 36.07 -4.58 27.23
N VAL A 46 36.77 -5.05 26.19
CA VAL A 46 37.73 -6.18 26.16
C VAL A 46 37.21 -7.42 26.88
N VAL A 47 36.61 -8.36 26.13
CA VAL A 47 36.89 -9.80 26.25
C VAL A 47 36.75 -10.42 24.85
N GLY A 48 37.88 -10.74 24.23
CA GLY A 48 37.93 -11.75 23.17
C GLY A 48 37.86 -13.13 23.80
N VAL A 49 37.04 -14.03 23.24
CA VAL A 49 37.10 -15.46 23.53
C VAL A 49 37.31 -16.17 22.21
N GLU A 50 38.58 -16.48 21.93
CA GLU A 50 38.94 -17.64 21.12
C GLU A 50 38.62 -18.90 21.93
N LEU A 51 37.88 -19.83 21.34
CA LEU A 51 37.95 -21.23 21.71
C LEU A 51 38.01 -22.06 20.42
N ASP A 52 39.25 -22.32 20.03
CA ASP A 52 39.65 -23.52 19.30
C ASP A 52 39.38 -24.76 20.17
N GLY A 53 39.05 -25.89 19.53
CA GLY A 53 39.11 -27.19 20.21
C GLY A 53 38.15 -28.23 19.66
N GLY A 54 38.62 -28.99 18.66
CA GLY A 54 37.96 -30.19 18.18
C GLY A 54 37.87 -31.31 19.23
N GLY A 55 36.93 -32.23 19.02
CA GLY A 55 36.73 -33.38 19.89
C GLY A 55 35.73 -34.37 19.31
N SER A 56 36.20 -35.16 18.35
CA SER A 56 35.54 -36.34 17.82
C SER A 56 35.60 -37.47 18.86
N VAL A 57 34.45 -38.02 19.30
CA VAL A 57 34.38 -39.38 19.87
C VAL A 57 33.07 -40.05 19.45
N ALA A 58 33.23 -41.19 18.80
CA ALA A 58 32.18 -42.16 18.46
C ALA A 58 32.05 -43.23 19.55
N THR A 59 30.83 -43.67 19.86
CA THR A 59 30.40 -45.06 20.21
C THR A 59 28.91 -44.99 20.63
N ALA A 60 27.92 -45.59 19.95
CA ALA A 60 27.59 -47.00 19.68
C ALA A 60 26.60 -47.62 20.69
N ALA A 61 25.63 -48.38 20.13
CA ALA A 61 24.66 -49.31 20.74
C ALA A 61 23.43 -48.68 21.45
N GLY A 62 22.17 -49.09 21.21
CA GLY A 62 21.64 -50.19 20.41
C GLY A 62 20.10 -50.27 20.47
N ARG A 63 19.53 -50.77 19.36
CA ARG A 63 18.49 -51.83 19.28
C ARG A 63 17.06 -51.55 19.77
N ALA A 64 16.11 -51.50 18.83
CA ALA A 64 15.05 -52.52 18.64
C ALA A 64 14.04 -52.10 17.56
N GLN A 65 13.88 -52.95 16.53
CA GLN A 65 12.72 -52.99 15.63
C GLN A 65 11.50 -53.60 16.34
N PRO A 66 10.29 -53.48 15.74
CA PRO A 66 9.76 -54.68 15.10
C PRO A 66 9.14 -54.45 13.70
N LYS A 67 8.89 -55.60 13.08
CA LYS A 67 8.64 -55.91 11.67
C LYS A 67 7.16 -55.80 11.25
N SER A 68 7.01 -55.96 9.93
CA SER A 68 5.84 -56.47 9.17
C SER A 68 4.87 -55.39 8.67
N ASN A 69 4.37 -55.40 7.42
CA ASN A 69 4.20 -56.50 6.49
C ASN A 69 4.28 -56.04 5.03
N GLN A 70 4.82 -56.92 4.19
CA GLN A 70 4.81 -56.86 2.73
C GLN A 70 3.39 -57.07 2.19
N HIS A 71 3.02 -56.37 1.13
CA HIS A 71 2.18 -56.97 0.10
C HIS A 71 2.64 -56.56 -1.29
N ILE A 72 2.82 -57.60 -2.09
CA ILE A 72 3.34 -57.68 -3.45
C ILE A 72 2.26 -57.27 -4.45
N SER A 73 2.63 -56.52 -5.49
CA SER A 73 2.20 -56.81 -6.88
C SER A 73 3.01 -56.03 -7.94
N LYS A 74 3.74 -56.84 -8.73
CA LYS A 74 3.89 -56.85 -10.21
C LYS A 74 4.10 -55.51 -10.92
N LYS A 75 5.30 -55.25 -11.46
CA LYS A 75 5.92 -55.79 -12.70
C LYS A 75 5.20 -55.32 -13.97
N GLY A 76 5.82 -54.34 -14.64
CA GLY A 76 5.50 -53.86 -15.98
C GLY A 76 6.72 -53.13 -16.53
N ASP A 77 7.59 -53.88 -17.20
CA ASP A 77 8.81 -53.42 -17.87
C ASP A 77 8.43 -52.58 -19.11
N CYS A 78 8.95 -51.35 -19.20
CA CYS A 78 9.09 -50.61 -20.45
C CYS A 78 10.44 -49.89 -20.48
N ALA A 79 11.19 -50.17 -21.54
CA ALA A 79 12.57 -49.81 -21.79
C ALA A 79 12.85 -48.29 -21.79
N PRO A 80 14.12 -47.88 -21.55
CA PRO A 80 14.53 -46.48 -21.56
C PRO A 80 14.67 -45.96 -22.99
N SER A 81 13.72 -45.13 -23.42
CA SER A 81 13.85 -44.33 -24.63
C SER A 81 14.66 -43.08 -24.29
N SER A 82 15.87 -43.01 -24.84
CA SER A 82 16.75 -41.85 -24.92
C SER A 82 16.00 -40.58 -25.32
N ALA A 83 15.81 -39.67 -24.38
CA ALA A 83 15.33 -38.32 -24.62
C ALA A 83 16.53 -37.38 -24.88
N PRO A 84 16.40 -36.43 -25.81
CA PRO A 84 17.46 -35.49 -26.16
C PRO A 84 17.77 -34.59 -24.97
N SER A 85 19.05 -34.49 -24.65
CA SER A 85 19.62 -33.52 -23.72
C SER A 85 19.40 -32.11 -24.30
N ASP A 86 18.21 -31.57 -24.05
CA ASP A 86 17.89 -30.18 -24.32
C ASP A 86 18.64 -29.34 -23.28
N GLY A 87 19.78 -28.80 -23.70
CA GLY A 87 20.61 -27.91 -22.92
C GLY A 87 19.85 -26.64 -22.61
N THR A 88 18.98 -26.69 -21.60
CA THR A 88 18.45 -25.51 -20.94
C THR A 88 19.63 -24.83 -20.28
N GLU A 89 20.27 -23.93 -21.01
CA GLU A 89 21.27 -23.01 -20.48
C GLU A 89 20.65 -22.31 -19.27
N SER A 90 21.00 -22.81 -18.09
CA SER A 90 20.69 -22.22 -16.80
C SER A 90 21.41 -20.88 -16.74
N SER A 91 20.83 -19.86 -17.35
CA SER A 91 21.26 -18.48 -17.16
C SER A 91 21.21 -18.23 -15.65
N THR A 92 22.39 -18.13 -15.04
CA THR A 92 22.55 -17.91 -13.61
C THR A 92 22.07 -16.51 -13.33
N ALA A 93 20.78 -16.38 -13.05
CA ALA A 93 20.16 -15.10 -12.80
C ALA A 93 20.88 -14.42 -11.64
N LYS A 94 21.18 -13.13 -11.81
CA LYS A 94 21.91 -12.34 -10.82
C LYS A 94 21.16 -12.36 -9.48
N PRO A 95 21.84 -12.55 -8.34
CA PRO A 95 21.20 -12.47 -7.03
C PRO A 95 20.68 -11.06 -6.77
N ILE A 96 19.56 -10.97 -6.05
CA ILE A 96 18.97 -9.72 -5.59
C ILE A 96 19.50 -9.45 -4.21
N GLN A 97 20.16 -8.30 -4.08
CA GLN A 97 20.57 -7.78 -2.79
C GLN A 97 19.49 -6.83 -2.28
N VAL A 98 19.09 -6.98 -1.02
CA VAL A 98 18.08 -6.15 -0.35
C VAL A 98 18.65 -5.66 0.97
N VAL A 99 18.41 -4.40 1.30
CA VAL A 99 18.72 -3.85 2.62
C VAL A 99 17.43 -3.82 3.44
N LEU A 100 17.36 -4.61 4.49
CA LEU A 100 16.21 -4.72 5.38
C LEU A 100 16.43 -3.88 6.64
N LEU A 101 15.53 -2.92 6.89
CA LEU A 101 15.47 -2.18 8.15
C LEU A 101 14.55 -2.89 9.15
N LEU A 102 15.11 -3.29 10.28
CA LEU A 102 14.40 -3.79 11.45
C LEU A 102 14.30 -2.69 12.50
N MET A 103 13.15 -2.57 13.16
CA MET A 103 12.92 -1.58 14.20
C MET A 103 12.08 -2.16 15.34
N ASP A 104 12.39 -1.76 16.56
CA ASP A 104 11.53 -1.92 17.73
C ASP A 104 11.05 -0.53 18.17
N PRO A 105 9.76 -0.19 17.92
CA PRO A 105 9.19 1.10 18.30
C PRO A 105 9.24 1.38 19.82
N ALA A 106 9.20 0.34 20.65
CA ALA A 106 9.15 0.49 22.11
C ALA A 106 10.52 0.84 22.67
N SER A 107 11.57 0.11 22.27
CA SER A 107 12.95 0.37 22.73
C SER A 107 13.69 1.42 21.90
N ARG A 108 13.13 1.83 20.75
CA ARG A 108 13.75 2.72 19.76
C ARG A 108 15.08 2.18 19.22
N ARG A 109 15.24 0.87 19.22
CA ARG A 109 16.38 0.19 18.58
C ARG A 109 16.04 -0.10 17.13
N PHE A 110 17.07 -0.06 16.28
CA PHE A 110 16.95 -0.46 14.89
C PHE A 110 18.24 -1.15 14.42
N GLU A 111 18.11 -1.96 13.37
CA GLU A 111 19.21 -2.69 12.75
C GLU A 111 19.00 -2.71 11.24
N LEU A 112 20.09 -2.58 10.46
CA LEU A 112 20.08 -2.71 9.01
C LEU A 112 20.77 -4.02 8.64
N LEU A 113 20.05 -4.89 7.93
CA LEU A 113 20.57 -6.16 7.43
C LEU A 113 20.71 -6.10 5.92
N GLN A 114 21.86 -6.55 5.41
CA GLN A 114 22.06 -6.75 3.98
C GLN A 114 21.86 -8.23 3.66
N LEU A 115 20.82 -8.52 2.88
CA LEU A 115 20.39 -9.87 2.55
C LEU A 115 20.53 -10.10 1.05
N GLU A 116 20.86 -11.33 0.66
CA GLU A 116 20.98 -11.74 -0.74
C GLU A 116 20.06 -12.93 -1.05
N PHE A 117 19.36 -12.83 -2.17
CA PHE A 117 18.31 -13.76 -2.57
C PHE A 117 18.45 -14.20 -4.04
N ASP A 118 18.03 -15.42 -4.35
CA ASP A 118 17.86 -15.88 -5.74
C ASP A 118 16.66 -15.16 -6.37
N SER A 119 16.90 -14.38 -7.43
CA SER A 119 15.90 -13.55 -8.12
C SER A 119 14.69 -14.32 -8.66
N ASN A 120 14.89 -15.60 -9.00
CA ASN A 120 13.87 -16.41 -9.64
C ASN A 120 12.95 -17.10 -8.62
N LYS A 121 13.46 -17.37 -7.43
CA LYS A 121 12.82 -18.22 -6.41
C LYS A 121 12.34 -17.45 -5.19
N ALA A 122 13.05 -16.40 -4.80
CA ALA A 122 12.78 -15.72 -3.54
C ALA A 122 11.44 -14.99 -3.56
N LYS A 123 10.68 -15.17 -2.49
CA LYS A 123 9.43 -14.48 -2.20
C LYS A 123 9.65 -13.43 -1.14
N VAL A 124 8.72 -12.49 -1.01
CA VAL A 124 8.74 -11.49 0.06
C VAL A 124 8.75 -12.15 1.45
N SER A 125 8.03 -13.26 1.63
CA SER A 125 8.04 -14.02 2.89
C SER A 125 9.40 -14.65 3.27
N ASP A 126 10.30 -14.86 2.31
CA ASP A 126 11.67 -15.33 2.61
C ASP A 126 12.46 -14.28 3.41
N VAL A 127 12.21 -12.99 3.13
CA VAL A 127 12.87 -11.87 3.82
C VAL A 127 12.63 -11.94 5.32
N LEU A 128 11.36 -12.13 5.74
CA LEU A 128 11.02 -12.24 7.16
C LEU A 128 11.54 -13.52 7.82
N ARG A 129 11.60 -14.64 7.07
CA ARG A 129 12.21 -15.87 7.59
C ARG A 129 13.68 -15.67 7.93
N GLN A 130 14.39 -14.86 7.14
CA GLN A 130 15.82 -14.64 7.30
C GLN A 130 16.15 -13.78 8.53
N VAL A 131 15.23 -12.93 8.99
CA VAL A 131 15.40 -12.12 10.21
C VAL A 131 15.81 -12.97 11.42
N LYS A 132 15.18 -14.14 11.59
CA LYS A 132 15.47 -15.05 12.71
C LYS A 132 16.90 -15.56 12.74
N TYR A 133 17.59 -15.56 11.59
CA TYR A 133 18.93 -16.10 11.47
C TYR A 133 20.00 -15.01 11.31
N SER A 134 19.60 -13.83 10.81
CA SER A 134 20.53 -12.77 10.43
C SER A 134 20.56 -11.57 11.39
N ALA A 135 19.49 -11.34 12.18
CA ALA A 135 19.49 -10.24 13.13
C ALA A 135 20.47 -10.49 14.29
N THR A 136 21.34 -9.52 14.55
CA THR A 136 22.30 -9.57 15.66
C THR A 136 21.66 -9.19 16.98
N GLU A 137 20.71 -8.24 16.94
CA GLU A 137 20.01 -7.79 18.12
C GLU A 137 18.91 -8.80 18.52
N LYS A 138 19.03 -9.37 19.72
CA LYS A 138 18.12 -10.42 20.20
C LYS A 138 16.66 -9.97 20.22
N THR A 139 16.38 -8.74 20.63
CA THR A 139 15.00 -8.23 20.71
C THR A 139 14.36 -8.10 19.33
N LEU A 140 15.13 -7.70 18.32
CA LEU A 140 14.65 -7.63 16.93
C LEU A 140 14.47 -9.02 16.33
N ARG A 141 15.38 -9.95 16.63
CA ARG A 141 15.29 -11.35 16.17
C ARG A 141 14.06 -12.09 16.71
N ASP A 142 13.74 -11.88 17.99
CA ASP A 142 12.64 -12.54 18.69
C ASP A 142 11.29 -11.83 18.44
N MET A 143 11.31 -10.62 17.86
CA MET A 143 10.11 -9.86 17.52
C MET A 143 9.30 -10.54 16.41
N THR A 144 7.98 -10.37 16.48
CA THR A 144 7.07 -10.82 15.42
C THR A 144 6.84 -9.68 14.43
N TYR A 145 6.97 -9.98 13.14
CA TYR A 145 6.74 -9.04 12.05
C TYR A 145 5.53 -9.48 11.23
N ASP A 146 4.63 -8.56 10.92
CA ASP A 146 3.40 -8.84 10.16
C ASP A 146 3.63 -8.80 8.64
N GLY A 147 4.65 -8.07 8.18
CA GLY A 147 4.91 -7.89 6.75
C GLY A 147 6.20 -7.14 6.45
N VAL A 148 6.36 -6.76 5.19
CA VAL A 148 7.45 -5.90 4.69
C VAL A 148 6.82 -4.78 3.88
N CYS A 149 7.32 -3.55 4.02
CA CYS A 149 6.94 -2.43 3.16
C CYS A 149 8.14 -1.75 2.52
N ASP A 150 7.90 -0.94 1.49
CA ASP A 150 8.89 -0.02 0.94
C ASP A 150 9.07 1.23 1.82
N GLN A 151 9.92 2.17 1.37
CA GLN A 151 10.19 3.45 2.04
C GLN A 151 8.98 4.39 2.08
N ASP A 152 8.00 4.19 1.20
CA ASP A 152 6.77 4.98 1.13
C ASP A 152 5.64 4.38 2.00
N GLY A 153 5.87 3.19 2.55
CA GLY A 153 4.94 2.45 3.39
C GLY A 153 3.96 1.59 2.59
N THR A 154 4.23 1.32 1.31
CA THR A 154 3.49 0.37 0.50
C THR A 154 3.84 -1.04 0.93
N GLU A 155 2.86 -1.77 1.45
CA GLU A 155 3.04 -3.14 1.92
C GLU A 155 3.24 -4.11 0.76
N MET A 156 4.22 -4.99 0.89
CA MET A 156 4.57 -5.99 -0.10
C MET A 156 3.84 -7.30 0.17
N ILE A 157 3.35 -7.94 -0.89
CA ILE A 157 2.56 -9.16 -0.78
C ILE A 157 3.47 -10.37 -0.53
N ALA A 158 3.32 -11.04 0.61
CA ALA A 158 4.20 -12.10 1.10
C ALA A 158 4.44 -13.28 0.12
N VAL A 159 3.45 -13.59 -0.73
CA VAL A 159 3.50 -14.72 -1.67
C VAL A 159 4.13 -14.36 -3.02
N MET A 160 4.28 -13.08 -3.32
CA MET A 160 4.83 -12.61 -4.58
C MET A 160 6.36 -12.73 -4.61
N LYS A 161 6.92 -12.82 -5.82
CA LYS A 161 8.37 -12.84 -6.03
C LYS A 161 8.99 -11.52 -5.59
N LEU A 162 10.12 -11.60 -4.91
CA LEU A 162 10.86 -10.42 -4.45
C LEU A 162 11.31 -9.53 -5.62
N SER A 163 11.65 -10.15 -6.75
CA SER A 163 12.00 -9.46 -8.01
C SER A 163 10.90 -8.55 -8.57
N ALA A 164 9.64 -8.74 -8.19
CA ALA A 164 8.54 -7.86 -8.59
C ALA A 164 8.60 -6.49 -7.89
N PHE A 165 9.21 -6.43 -6.70
CA PHE A 165 9.28 -5.21 -5.88
C PHE A 165 10.69 -4.62 -5.83
N CYS A 166 11.71 -5.48 -5.78
CA CYS A 166 13.09 -5.09 -5.64
C CYS A 166 13.87 -5.35 -6.93
N LYS A 167 14.46 -4.29 -7.50
CA LYS A 167 15.34 -4.34 -8.68
C LYS A 167 16.82 -4.43 -8.28
N GLY A 168 17.09 -4.43 -6.97
CA GLY A 168 18.40 -4.65 -6.37
C GLY A 168 18.90 -3.42 -5.62
N ASN A 169 19.50 -3.65 -4.47
CA ASN A 169 19.95 -2.63 -3.52
C ASN A 169 18.81 -1.76 -2.98
N ASP A 170 17.58 -2.27 -3.02
CA ASP A 170 16.42 -1.56 -2.48
C ASP A 170 16.37 -1.71 -0.97
N VAL A 171 15.97 -0.62 -0.32
CA VAL A 171 15.73 -0.60 1.13
C VAL A 171 14.27 -0.93 1.37
N VAL A 172 14.03 -1.98 2.15
CA VAL A 172 12.71 -2.41 2.59
C VAL A 172 12.67 -2.41 4.12
N ILE A 173 11.47 -2.35 4.69
CA ILE A 173 11.27 -2.16 6.12
C ILE A 173 10.38 -3.30 6.63
N ALA A 174 10.82 -4.01 7.66
CA ALA A 174 9.97 -4.99 8.33
C ALA A 174 8.91 -4.27 9.16
N ILE A 175 7.65 -4.71 9.04
CA ILE A 175 6.49 -4.12 9.72
C ILE A 175 6.33 -4.83 11.08
N PRO A 176 6.60 -4.17 12.22
CA PRO A 176 6.40 -4.76 13.54
C PRO A 176 4.93 -5.15 13.76
N ASN A 177 4.68 -6.18 14.55
CA ASN A 177 3.32 -6.64 14.83
C ASN A 177 2.41 -5.51 15.33
N GLY A 178 1.24 -5.37 14.71
CA GLY A 178 0.25 -4.35 15.10
C GLY A 178 0.50 -2.96 14.52
N MET A 179 1.48 -2.81 13.62
CA MET A 179 1.69 -1.59 12.86
C MET A 179 1.27 -1.75 11.40
N THR A 180 0.94 -0.62 10.76
CA THR A 180 0.74 -0.56 9.29
C THR A 180 2.06 -0.21 8.60
N GLY A 181 2.20 -0.56 7.31
CA GLY A 181 3.36 -0.17 6.50
C GLY A 181 3.57 1.35 6.48
N LYS A 182 2.49 2.12 6.38
CA LYS A 182 2.54 3.59 6.37
C LYS A 182 3.06 4.20 7.65
N ASP A 183 2.66 3.68 8.81
CA ASP A 183 3.16 4.18 10.09
C ASP A 183 4.59 3.73 10.35
N THR A 184 4.93 2.53 9.91
CA THR A 184 6.30 2.00 9.96
C THR A 184 7.26 2.85 9.12
N ALA A 185 6.87 3.21 7.89
CA ALA A 185 7.66 4.08 7.02
C ALA A 185 7.90 5.48 7.61
N LYS A 186 6.89 6.06 8.29
CA LYS A 186 7.07 7.33 9.01
C LYS A 186 8.11 7.22 10.13
N LEU A 187 8.14 6.11 10.87
CA LEU A 187 9.16 5.87 11.90
C LEU A 187 10.54 5.64 11.31
N ALA A 188 10.62 4.98 10.15
CA ALA A 188 11.87 4.73 9.45
C ALA A 188 12.48 6.00 8.85
N GLY A 189 11.66 6.98 8.47
CA GLY A 189 12.10 8.21 7.80
C GLY A 189 13.32 8.88 8.47
N PRO A 190 13.28 9.24 9.76
CA PRO A 190 14.41 9.85 10.46
C PRO A 190 15.71 9.01 10.44
N ILE A 191 15.62 7.68 10.34
CA ILE A 191 16.78 6.78 10.26
C ILE A 191 17.33 6.77 8.83
N LEU A 192 16.45 6.57 7.83
CA LEU A 192 16.83 6.43 6.43
C LEU A 192 17.28 7.75 5.78
N PHE A 193 16.83 8.90 6.31
CA PHE A 193 17.25 10.22 5.88
C PHE A 193 18.45 10.77 6.67
N ASP A 194 19.01 10.00 7.61
CA ASP A 194 20.27 10.37 8.23
C ASP A 194 21.41 10.31 7.18
N PRO A 195 22.21 11.37 7.00
CA PRO A 195 23.25 11.39 5.98
C PRO A 195 24.27 10.25 6.09
N LYS A 196 24.55 9.77 7.31
CA LYS A 196 25.48 8.66 7.51
C LYS A 196 24.86 7.35 7.05
N VAL A 197 23.58 7.15 7.32
CA VAL A 197 22.84 5.97 6.84
C VAL A 197 22.74 6.03 5.31
N GLU A 198 22.42 7.19 4.74
CA GLU A 198 22.38 7.38 3.28
C GLU A 198 23.72 7.06 2.61
N GLU A 199 24.84 7.35 3.26
CA GLU A 199 26.19 7.02 2.78
C GLU A 199 26.53 5.52 2.89
N MET A 200 26.01 4.83 3.93
CA MET A 200 26.17 3.39 4.10
C MET A 200 25.32 2.57 3.13
N LEU A 201 24.22 3.15 2.64
CA LEU A 201 23.33 2.47 1.71
C LEU A 201 23.95 2.43 0.31
N PRO A 202 23.92 1.26 -0.38
CA PRO A 202 24.40 1.16 -1.74
C PRO A 202 23.72 2.22 -2.62
N PRO A 203 24.48 2.96 -3.46
CA PRO A 203 23.92 4.03 -4.27
C PRO A 203 22.85 3.45 -5.19
N ASN A 204 21.59 3.77 -4.89
CA ASN A 204 20.49 3.30 -5.69
C ASN A 204 20.64 3.94 -7.07
N ARG A 205 20.92 3.12 -8.09
CA ARG A 205 21.28 3.58 -9.46
C ARG A 205 20.20 4.49 -10.06
N ALA A 206 18.97 4.41 -9.57
CA ALA A 206 17.86 5.25 -10.00
C ALA A 206 17.93 6.71 -9.47
N LYS A 207 18.60 6.99 -8.35
CA LYS A 207 18.62 8.33 -7.71
C LYS A 207 19.82 9.21 -8.11
N VAL A 208 20.73 8.73 -8.94
CA VAL A 208 21.90 9.51 -9.40
C VAL A 208 21.47 10.80 -10.13
N ILE A 209 20.26 10.82 -10.70
CA ILE A 209 19.73 11.98 -11.44
C ILE A 209 19.32 13.14 -10.51
N SER A 210 18.89 12.89 -9.26
CA SER A 210 18.35 13.96 -8.39
C SER A 210 19.37 14.69 -7.52
N LYS A 211 20.60 14.14 -7.35
CA LYS A 211 21.62 14.77 -6.48
C LYS A 211 22.22 16.04 -7.12
N GLN A 212 22.16 16.16 -8.45
CA GLN A 212 22.61 17.34 -9.19
C GLN A 212 21.68 18.55 -9.00
N GLU A 213 20.38 18.34 -8.80
CA GLU A 213 19.41 19.42 -8.56
C GLU A 213 19.48 19.98 -7.13
N ARG A 214 19.78 19.16 -6.11
CA ARG A 214 19.97 19.64 -4.73
C ARG A 214 21.22 20.51 -4.57
N LYS A 215 22.26 20.26 -5.36
CA LYS A 215 23.48 21.08 -5.34
C LYS A 215 23.27 22.48 -5.93
N MET A 216 22.30 22.64 -6.85
CA MET A 216 21.92 23.97 -7.37
C MET A 216 21.13 24.80 -6.35
N ARG A 217 20.28 24.19 -5.51
CA ARG A 217 19.50 24.94 -4.50
C ARG A 217 20.31 25.44 -3.30
N LEU A 218 21.47 24.85 -3.01
CA LEU A 218 22.33 25.30 -1.91
C LEU A 218 23.32 26.41 -2.32
N ALA A 219 23.47 26.68 -3.62
CA ALA A 219 24.35 27.73 -4.12
C ALA A 219 23.70 29.12 -4.15
N ASP A 220 22.35 29.21 -4.20
CA ASP A 220 21.63 30.48 -4.30
C ASP A 220 21.34 31.19 -2.95
N THR A 221 21.81 30.64 -1.82
CA THR A 221 21.63 31.26 -0.49
C THR A 221 22.89 31.97 0.04
N LYS A 222 23.76 32.44 -0.86
CA LYS A 222 24.92 33.28 -0.53
C LYS A 222 25.03 34.48 -1.49
N LEU A 223 24.14 35.47 -1.38
CA LEU A 223 24.47 36.91 -1.49
C LEU A 223 23.20 37.77 -1.48
N SER A 224 22.93 38.43 -0.35
CA SER A 224 22.48 39.83 -0.39
C SER A 224 22.89 40.48 0.94
N LYS A 225 24.14 40.94 0.96
CA LYS A 225 24.60 41.97 1.88
C LYS A 225 23.74 43.21 1.66
N ILE A 226 22.93 43.55 2.66
CA ILE A 226 22.25 44.84 2.77
C ILE A 226 23.33 45.88 3.10
N PRO A 227 23.53 46.94 2.29
CA PRO A 227 24.22 48.13 2.76
C PRO A 227 23.21 49.07 3.42
N GLU A 228 23.47 49.36 4.69
CA GLU A 228 22.91 50.52 5.39
C GLU A 228 23.52 51.83 4.86
N ASP A 229 22.68 52.86 4.91
CA ASP A 229 22.96 54.30 4.90
C ASP A 229 23.45 54.98 3.62
N THR A 230 22.68 55.99 3.15
CA THR A 230 23.07 57.41 3.20
C THR A 230 21.93 58.33 2.67
N ARG A 231 21.29 59.04 3.61
CA ARG A 231 21.06 60.50 3.67
C ARG A 231 20.88 61.34 2.37
N SER A 232 19.73 62.04 2.35
CA SER A 232 19.43 63.36 1.73
C SER A 232 19.39 63.51 0.20
N LYS A 233 18.26 64.02 -0.33
CA LYS A 233 18.08 65.46 -0.71
C LYS A 233 16.78 65.69 -1.52
N GLU A 234 15.83 66.34 -0.87
CA GLU A 234 14.95 67.41 -1.36
C GLU A 234 14.98 67.79 -2.86
N ARG A 235 13.83 67.74 -3.55
CA ARG A 235 13.14 68.92 -4.15
C ARG A 235 11.85 68.56 -4.91
N ARG A 236 10.78 69.26 -4.50
CA ARG A 236 9.74 69.95 -5.28
C ARG A 236 8.76 69.16 -6.17
N LEU A 237 7.50 69.22 -5.71
CA LEU A 237 6.32 69.79 -6.36
C LEU A 237 6.02 69.36 -7.82
N SER A 238 4.97 68.55 -7.98
CA SER A 238 3.75 69.06 -8.64
C SER A 238 2.51 68.21 -8.34
N PRO A 239 1.31 68.82 -8.29
CA PRO A 239 0.08 68.21 -7.81
C PRO A 239 -0.78 67.70 -8.97
N GLY A 240 -1.07 66.40 -8.98
CA GLY A 240 -2.03 65.76 -9.87
C GLY A 240 -3.09 65.06 -9.04
N SER A 241 -4.16 65.80 -8.74
CA SER A 241 -5.36 65.31 -8.05
C SER A 241 -6.00 64.17 -8.85
N ALA A 242 -5.85 62.95 -8.36
CA ALA A 242 -6.70 61.82 -8.72
C ALA A 242 -7.05 61.10 -7.43
N GLU A 243 -8.29 61.31 -7.00
CA GLU A 243 -8.92 60.76 -5.81
C GLU A 243 -8.78 59.23 -5.77
N PRO A 244 -8.01 58.66 -4.82
CA PRO A 244 -7.93 57.22 -4.67
C PRO A 244 -9.20 56.76 -3.96
N THR A 245 -10.21 56.38 -4.76
CA THR A 245 -11.36 55.63 -4.27
C THR A 245 -10.84 54.40 -3.52
N LYS A 246 -10.97 54.43 -2.19
CA LYS A 246 -10.65 53.31 -1.28
C LYS A 246 -11.51 52.11 -1.68
N LYS A 247 -11.00 51.29 -2.60
CA LYS A 247 -11.57 49.98 -2.92
C LYS A 247 -11.42 49.13 -1.65
N LYS A 248 -12.53 48.99 -0.91
CA LYS A 248 -12.66 48.07 0.21
C LYS A 248 -12.30 46.67 -0.30
N SER A 249 -11.10 46.23 0.03
CA SER A 249 -10.65 44.85 -0.11
C SER A 249 -11.54 43.99 0.80
N SER A 250 -12.67 43.56 0.27
CA SER A 250 -13.49 42.51 0.86
C SER A 250 -12.75 41.21 0.57
N SER A 251 -12.06 40.72 1.59
CA SER A 251 -11.23 39.52 1.49
C SER A 251 -12.12 38.32 1.12
N ASN A 252 -12.00 37.85 -0.12
CA ASN A 252 -12.64 36.64 -0.65
C ASN A 252 -12.09 35.32 -0.06
N LEU A 253 -11.52 35.37 1.16
CA LEU A 253 -10.98 34.22 1.89
C LEU A 253 -11.93 33.01 1.92
N PRO A 254 -13.25 33.14 2.15
CA PRO A 254 -14.14 31.97 2.15
C PRO A 254 -14.26 31.31 0.77
N THR A 255 -14.18 32.06 -0.33
CA THR A 255 -14.27 31.51 -1.69
C THR A 255 -13.04 30.70 -2.05
N VAL A 256 -11.85 31.17 -1.66
CA VAL A 256 -10.58 30.44 -1.90
C VAL A 256 -10.56 29.13 -1.12
N MET A 257 -10.98 29.15 0.16
CA MET A 257 -11.04 27.94 0.99
C MET A 257 -12.05 26.93 0.44
N LEU A 258 -13.21 27.38 -0.04
CA LEU A 258 -14.20 26.49 -0.67
C LEU A 258 -13.64 25.85 -1.95
N GLY A 259 -12.92 26.61 -2.78
CA GLY A 259 -12.26 26.10 -3.98
C GLY A 259 -11.25 24.99 -3.66
N LEU A 260 -10.44 25.17 -2.61
CA LEU A 260 -9.46 24.17 -2.16
C LEU A 260 -10.13 22.89 -1.65
N ILE A 261 -11.22 23.02 -0.88
CA ILE A 261 -11.97 21.86 -0.37
C ILE A 261 -12.59 21.07 -1.53
N ILE A 262 -13.25 21.74 -2.47
CA ILE A 262 -13.85 21.09 -3.65
C ILE A 262 -12.76 20.40 -4.48
N SER A 263 -11.65 21.07 -4.73
CA SER A 263 -10.52 20.50 -5.47
C SER A 263 -9.95 19.25 -4.78
N SER A 264 -9.81 19.27 -3.45
CA SER A 264 -9.35 18.12 -2.67
C SER A 264 -10.32 16.94 -2.74
N ILE A 265 -11.63 17.19 -2.63
CA ILE A 265 -12.66 16.14 -2.75
C ILE A 265 -12.64 15.53 -4.15
N LEU A 266 -12.55 16.35 -5.20
CA LEU A 266 -12.47 15.88 -6.58
C LEU A 266 -11.22 15.03 -6.82
N TYR A 267 -10.07 15.44 -6.26
CA TYR A 267 -8.84 14.66 -6.35
C TYR A 267 -8.97 13.29 -5.68
N LEU A 268 -9.52 13.24 -4.45
CA LEU A 268 -9.75 11.98 -3.74
C LEU A 268 -10.76 11.09 -4.47
N ALA A 269 -11.84 11.68 -5.02
CA ALA A 269 -12.81 10.95 -5.81
C ALA A 269 -12.20 10.38 -7.09
N ALA A 270 -11.32 11.11 -7.77
CA ALA A 270 -10.59 10.63 -8.94
C ALA A 270 -9.62 9.49 -8.58
N GLN A 271 -8.87 9.62 -7.49
CA GLN A 271 -7.99 8.55 -7.00
C GLN A 271 -8.78 7.28 -6.64
N HIS A 272 -9.90 7.45 -5.95
CA HIS A 272 -10.78 6.33 -5.59
C HIS A 272 -11.43 5.69 -6.83
N HIS A 273 -11.88 6.51 -7.78
CA HIS A 273 -12.41 6.03 -9.06
C HIS A 273 -11.39 5.13 -9.75
N VAL A 274 -10.15 5.61 -9.94
CA VAL A 274 -9.07 4.85 -10.58
C VAL A 274 -8.77 3.55 -9.82
N ARG A 275 -8.78 3.56 -8.48
CA ARG A 275 -8.56 2.34 -7.70
C ARG A 275 -9.65 1.28 -7.95
N VAL A 276 -10.90 1.70 -8.09
CA VAL A 276 -12.06 0.80 -8.27
C VAL A 276 -12.25 0.36 -9.72
N SER A 277 -11.93 1.23 -10.69
CA SER A 277 -12.10 0.95 -12.13
C SER A 277 -10.92 0.29 -12.80
N ARG A 278 -9.74 0.28 -12.17
CA ARG A 278 -8.57 -0.43 -12.70
C ARG A 278 -8.89 -1.92 -12.92
N PRO A 279 -8.59 -2.46 -14.12
CA PRO A 279 -8.61 -3.89 -14.37
C PRO A 279 -7.82 -4.65 -13.31
N LEU A 280 -8.30 -5.84 -12.98
CA LEU A 280 -7.62 -6.76 -12.10
C LEU A 280 -6.50 -7.48 -12.87
N GLU A 281 -5.29 -7.43 -12.33
CA GLU A 281 -4.13 -8.13 -12.88
C GLU A 281 -3.98 -9.52 -12.25
N SER A 282 -3.22 -10.41 -12.89
CA SER A 282 -2.86 -11.69 -12.29
C SER A 282 -2.04 -11.46 -11.02
N GLY A 283 -2.46 -12.07 -9.91
CA GLY A 283 -1.93 -11.85 -8.58
C GLY A 283 -2.64 -10.75 -7.78
N SER A 284 -3.57 -10.01 -8.38
CA SER A 284 -4.38 -9.04 -7.64
C SER A 284 -5.24 -9.71 -6.58
N ILE A 285 -5.43 -9.03 -5.45
CA ILE A 285 -6.21 -9.50 -4.31
C ILE A 285 -7.38 -8.53 -4.10
N LEU A 286 -8.58 -9.07 -3.92
CA LEU A 286 -9.76 -8.32 -3.49
C LEU A 286 -10.07 -8.70 -2.04
N LEU A 287 -10.05 -7.71 -1.15
CA LEU A 287 -10.28 -7.93 0.29
C LEU A 287 -11.78 -7.93 0.63
N ARG A 288 -12.14 -8.45 1.80
CA ARG A 288 -13.55 -8.51 2.23
C ARG A 288 -14.12 -7.10 2.37
N GLY A 289 -15.29 -6.88 1.81
CA GLY A 289 -15.95 -5.58 1.71
C GLY A 289 -15.41 -4.68 0.60
N GLU A 290 -14.37 -5.10 -0.14
CA GLU A 290 -13.94 -4.42 -1.35
C GLU A 290 -14.74 -4.88 -2.57
N TRP A 291 -14.85 -3.98 -3.54
CA TRP A 291 -15.52 -4.21 -4.80
C TRP A 291 -14.77 -3.51 -5.93
N LYS A 292 -15.02 -3.98 -7.15
CA LYS A 292 -14.53 -3.44 -8.41
C LYS A 292 -15.73 -3.20 -9.32
N SER A 293 -15.64 -2.16 -10.13
CA SER A 293 -16.67 -1.83 -11.12
C SER A 293 -16.02 -1.25 -12.36
N GLN A 294 -16.54 -1.59 -13.54
CA GLN A 294 -16.11 -1.00 -14.80
C GLN A 294 -16.23 0.53 -14.81
N CYS A 295 -17.19 1.07 -14.06
CA CYS A 295 -17.46 2.50 -13.97
C CYS A 295 -16.88 3.16 -12.71
N GLY A 296 -16.11 2.42 -11.90
CA GLY A 296 -15.53 2.92 -10.65
C GLY A 296 -16.61 3.49 -9.71
N ILE A 297 -16.34 4.66 -9.12
CA ILE A 297 -17.29 5.31 -8.18
C ILE A 297 -18.58 5.81 -8.85
N PHE A 298 -18.58 6.03 -10.17
CA PHE A 298 -19.77 6.54 -10.88
C PHE A 298 -20.90 5.50 -10.90
N ASP A 299 -20.54 4.23 -10.70
CA ASP A 299 -21.49 3.12 -10.61
C ASP A 299 -22.36 3.16 -9.33
N LEU A 300 -22.02 4.01 -8.37
CA LEU A 300 -22.80 4.25 -7.14
C LEU A 300 -23.73 5.46 -7.26
N LEU A 301 -23.59 6.27 -8.29
CA LEU A 301 -24.41 7.47 -8.45
C LEU A 301 -25.74 7.13 -9.14
N PRO A 302 -26.86 7.72 -8.71
CA PRO A 302 -28.14 7.57 -9.43
C PRO A 302 -28.02 8.06 -10.87
N GLU A 303 -28.64 7.36 -11.82
CA GLU A 303 -28.60 7.73 -13.25
C GLU A 303 -29.02 9.18 -13.50
N LYS A 304 -30.05 9.65 -12.79
CA LYS A 304 -30.53 11.04 -12.86
C LYS A 304 -29.45 12.10 -12.58
N TRP A 305 -28.42 11.73 -11.82
CA TRP A 305 -27.28 12.60 -11.53
C TRP A 305 -26.21 12.50 -12.63
N LEU A 306 -26.00 11.28 -13.14
CA LEU A 306 -25.07 11.01 -14.23
C LEU A 306 -25.52 11.71 -15.52
N ASP A 307 -26.83 11.75 -15.82
CA ASP A 307 -27.39 12.43 -17.01
C ASP A 307 -27.10 13.94 -17.05
N ARG A 308 -26.79 14.54 -15.90
CA ARG A 308 -26.42 15.97 -15.80
C ARG A 308 -24.93 16.23 -16.00
N LEU A 309 -24.11 15.18 -15.99
CA LEU A 309 -22.67 15.26 -16.16
C LEU A 309 -22.31 14.84 -17.59
N PRO A 310 -21.38 15.54 -18.27
CA PRO A 310 -20.89 15.14 -19.58
C PRO A 310 -19.92 13.95 -19.46
N LEU A 311 -20.42 12.81 -18.97
CA LEU A 311 -19.63 11.61 -18.67
C LEU A 311 -19.05 10.98 -19.93
N ASP A 312 -19.74 11.09 -21.06
CA ASP A 312 -19.25 10.69 -22.38
C ASP A 312 -17.89 11.31 -22.70
N LYS A 313 -17.64 12.53 -22.23
CA LYS A 313 -16.36 13.23 -22.41
C LYS A 313 -15.30 12.85 -21.37
N ILE A 314 -15.73 12.45 -20.18
CA ILE A 314 -14.82 12.20 -19.04
C ILE A 314 -14.43 10.72 -18.98
N LEU A 315 -15.33 9.82 -19.35
CA LEU A 315 -15.19 8.37 -19.26
C LEU A 315 -15.82 7.69 -20.49
N PRO A 316 -15.13 7.68 -21.64
CA PRO A 316 -15.67 7.16 -22.90
C PRO A 316 -16.07 5.67 -22.83
N SER A 317 -15.50 4.92 -21.88
CA SER A 317 -15.67 3.47 -21.75
C SER A 317 -16.74 3.04 -20.74
N CYS A 318 -17.32 3.96 -19.96
CA CYS A 318 -18.30 3.60 -18.95
C CYS A 318 -19.72 3.74 -19.49
N ASN A 319 -20.36 2.61 -19.79
CA ASN A 319 -21.81 2.57 -19.98
C ASN A 319 -22.49 2.32 -18.64
N SER A 320 -23.00 3.38 -18.01
CA SER A 320 -23.67 3.31 -16.71
C SER A 320 -24.96 2.49 -16.72
N SER A 321 -25.56 2.22 -17.90
CA SER A 321 -26.77 1.41 -18.03
C SER A 321 -26.51 -0.09 -18.02
N SER A 322 -25.27 -0.51 -18.33
CA SER A 322 -24.90 -1.93 -18.46
C SER A 322 -23.63 -2.26 -17.68
N SER A 323 -23.36 -1.54 -16.59
CA SER A 323 -22.15 -1.70 -15.81
C SER A 323 -22.16 -2.99 -14.99
N SER A 324 -20.98 -3.59 -14.89
CA SER A 324 -20.75 -4.77 -14.05
C SER A 324 -19.98 -4.42 -12.78
N MET A 325 -20.26 -5.15 -11.70
CA MET A 325 -19.56 -5.05 -10.42
C MET A 325 -19.19 -6.42 -9.87
N LEU A 326 -17.97 -6.52 -9.37
CA LEU A 326 -17.45 -7.68 -8.66
C LEU A 326 -17.20 -7.29 -7.21
N GLU A 327 -17.84 -7.97 -6.26
CA GLU A 327 -17.78 -7.66 -4.83
C GLU A 327 -17.38 -8.89 -4.04
N LEU A 328 -16.39 -8.75 -3.15
CA LEU A 328 -16.17 -9.75 -2.10
C LEU A 328 -16.93 -9.31 -0.86
N GLY A 329 -18.08 -9.93 -0.59
CA GLY A 329 -18.90 -9.61 0.56
C GLY A 329 -18.16 -9.81 1.89
N ARG A 330 -18.66 -9.18 2.97
CA ARG A 330 -18.10 -9.37 4.32
C ARG A 330 -18.29 -10.79 4.85
N ASP A 331 -19.31 -11.48 4.34
CA ASP A 331 -19.56 -12.91 4.51
C ASP A 331 -18.51 -13.80 3.82
N GLY A 332 -17.61 -13.19 3.05
CA GLY A 332 -16.61 -13.91 2.27
C GLY A 332 -17.17 -14.45 0.97
N THR A 333 -18.37 -14.08 0.52
CA THR A 333 -18.92 -14.55 -0.76
C THR A 333 -18.45 -13.63 -1.88
N LEU A 334 -17.85 -14.18 -2.95
CA LEU A 334 -17.54 -13.41 -4.15
C LEU A 334 -18.78 -13.37 -5.06
N ARG A 335 -19.28 -12.17 -5.33
CA ARG A 335 -20.51 -11.95 -6.10
C ARG A 335 -20.21 -11.08 -7.31
N TYR A 336 -20.84 -11.42 -8.43
CA TYR A 336 -20.82 -10.66 -9.67
C TYR A 336 -22.24 -10.20 -9.99
N PHE A 337 -22.34 -8.89 -10.21
CA PHE A 337 -23.57 -8.19 -10.49
C PHE A 337 -23.49 -7.54 -11.86
N THR A 338 -24.57 -7.63 -12.63
CA THR A 338 -24.77 -6.86 -13.85
C THR A 338 -25.94 -5.92 -13.66
N LYS A 339 -25.82 -4.69 -14.15
CA LYS A 339 -26.93 -3.73 -14.13
C LYS A 339 -27.87 -3.97 -15.32
N GLY A 340 -29.16 -4.08 -15.03
CA GLY A 340 -30.21 -4.23 -16.04
C GLY A 340 -30.71 -2.88 -16.57
N ASN A 341 -31.56 -2.93 -17.59
CA ASN A 341 -32.18 -1.74 -18.20
C ASN A 341 -33.06 -0.94 -17.22
N ASP A 342 -33.47 -1.55 -16.11
CA ASP A 342 -34.22 -0.90 -15.03
C ASP A 342 -33.32 -0.13 -14.04
N GLY A 343 -32.01 -0.14 -14.29
CA GLY A 343 -30.99 0.45 -13.44
C GLY A 343 -30.71 -0.36 -12.18
N GLN A 344 -31.36 -1.52 -11.97
CA GLN A 344 -31.13 -2.37 -10.81
C GLN A 344 -30.01 -3.35 -11.07
N ARG A 345 -29.24 -3.64 -10.02
CA ARG A 345 -28.20 -4.67 -10.06
C ARG A 345 -28.85 -6.02 -9.84
N LYS A 346 -28.60 -6.95 -10.76
CA LYS A 346 -28.97 -8.34 -10.61
C LYS A 346 -27.70 -9.17 -10.39
N GLU A 347 -27.70 -9.97 -9.33
CA GLU A 347 -26.67 -10.98 -9.13
C GLU A 347 -26.77 -12.03 -10.23
N THR A 348 -25.69 -12.22 -10.98
CA THR A 348 -25.64 -13.17 -12.10
C THR A 348 -24.72 -14.35 -11.83
N TRP A 349 -23.77 -14.17 -10.92
CA TRP A 349 -22.85 -15.24 -10.52
C TRP A 349 -22.36 -15.03 -9.09
N THR A 350 -22.22 -16.12 -8.36
CA THR A 350 -21.74 -16.13 -6.99
C THR A 350 -20.87 -17.36 -6.79
N VAL A 351 -19.76 -17.17 -6.07
CA VAL A 351 -19.00 -18.26 -5.50
C VAL A 351 -18.93 -18.06 -4.00
N VAL A 352 -19.53 -19.01 -3.28
CA VAL A 352 -19.36 -19.11 -1.85
C VAL A 352 -17.93 -19.59 -1.61
N CYS A 353 -17.11 -18.70 -1.05
CA CYS A 353 -15.81 -19.11 -0.56
C CYS A 353 -16.08 -20.06 0.60
N GLY A 354 -15.82 -21.35 0.39
CA GLY A 354 -15.96 -22.32 1.45
C GLY A 354 -15.25 -21.77 2.67
N ALA A 355 -15.97 -21.70 3.80
CA ALA A 355 -15.35 -21.67 5.11
C ALA A 355 -14.64 -23.01 5.26
N GLY A 356 -13.53 -23.19 4.50
CA GLY A 356 -12.68 -24.35 4.61
C GLY A 356 -12.31 -24.39 6.07
N ASP A 357 -12.74 -25.48 6.73
CA ASP A 357 -12.75 -25.74 8.15
C ASP A 357 -12.19 -24.60 9.00
N GLU A 358 -12.93 -24.18 10.02
CA GLU A 358 -12.43 -23.41 11.17
C GLU A 358 -11.27 -24.13 11.92
N GLY A 359 -10.54 -25.04 11.26
CA GLY A 359 -9.25 -25.59 11.59
C GLY A 359 -8.24 -24.51 11.90
N GLN A 360 -8.23 -24.15 13.17
CA GLN A 360 -7.09 -23.63 13.92
C GLN A 360 -6.43 -22.41 13.28
N CYS A 361 -7.08 -21.26 13.44
CA CYS A 361 -6.36 -20.01 13.71
C CYS A 361 -5.64 -20.13 15.07
N SER A 362 -4.63 -20.99 15.18
CA SER A 362 -3.75 -21.09 16.35
C SER A 362 -2.90 -19.83 16.41
N GLY A 363 -3.35 -18.82 17.16
CA GLY A 363 -2.62 -17.57 17.37
C GLY A 363 -3.37 -16.27 17.04
N GLY A 364 -4.69 -16.28 16.89
CA GLY A 364 -5.50 -15.05 16.97
C GLY A 364 -5.44 -14.08 15.78
N LYS A 365 -4.78 -14.43 14.67
CA LYS A 365 -4.88 -13.68 13.41
C LYS A 365 -5.28 -14.65 12.30
N CYS A 366 -6.58 -14.78 12.05
CA CYS A 366 -7.02 -15.36 10.78
C CYS A 366 -6.56 -14.38 9.70
N LEU A 367 -5.64 -14.82 8.82
CA LEU A 367 -5.16 -14.03 7.69
C LEU A 367 -6.38 -13.38 7.01
N GLU A 368 -6.34 -12.08 6.80
CA GLU A 368 -7.37 -11.32 6.10
C GLU A 368 -7.66 -12.01 4.76
N SER A 369 -8.70 -12.85 4.76
CA SER A 369 -9.01 -13.77 3.68
C SER A 369 -9.66 -13.00 2.53
N GLY A 370 -8.82 -12.31 1.76
CA GLY A 370 -9.14 -11.84 0.42
C GLY A 370 -9.15 -12.99 -0.58
N VAL A 371 -9.60 -12.70 -1.79
CA VAL A 371 -9.56 -13.61 -2.93
C VAL A 371 -8.50 -13.13 -3.89
N SER A 372 -7.64 -14.02 -4.37
CA SER A 372 -6.63 -13.67 -5.38
C SER A 372 -7.06 -14.14 -6.76
N PHE A 373 -6.74 -13.39 -7.79
CA PHE A 373 -7.06 -13.74 -9.16
C PHE A 373 -5.81 -14.18 -9.89
N VAL A 374 -5.85 -15.34 -10.54
CA VAL A 374 -4.69 -15.93 -11.21
C VAL A 374 -5.05 -16.25 -12.64
N LYS A 375 -4.25 -15.74 -13.58
CA LYS A 375 -4.29 -16.12 -14.99
C LYS A 375 -3.40 -17.33 -15.21
N ASP A 376 -3.94 -18.35 -15.87
CA ASP A 376 -3.22 -19.57 -16.24
C ASP A 376 -3.64 -19.98 -17.66
N GLY A 377 -2.73 -19.76 -18.60
CA GLY A 377 -3.03 -19.75 -20.03
C GLY A 377 -4.06 -18.66 -20.40
N TYR A 378 -5.12 -19.06 -21.09
CA TYR A 378 -6.23 -18.19 -21.50
C TYR A 378 -7.36 -18.11 -20.46
N ASN A 379 -7.25 -18.85 -19.36
CA ASN A 379 -8.30 -18.97 -18.36
C ASN A 379 -7.95 -18.18 -17.10
N TRP A 380 -8.98 -17.56 -16.53
CA TRP A 380 -8.90 -16.86 -15.25
C TRP A 380 -9.49 -17.69 -14.13
N TYR A 381 -8.83 -17.64 -12.98
CA TYR A 381 -9.22 -18.38 -11.79
C TYR A 381 -9.26 -17.44 -10.60
N VAL A 382 -10.22 -17.69 -9.70
CA VAL A 382 -10.21 -17.13 -8.36
C VAL A 382 -9.64 -18.18 -7.40
N VAL A 383 -8.64 -17.78 -6.61
CA VAL A 383 -7.94 -18.60 -5.64
C VAL A 383 -8.25 -18.08 -4.24
N MET A 384 -8.76 -18.98 -3.40
CA MET A 384 -9.34 -18.65 -2.10
C MET A 384 -8.92 -19.74 -1.12
N GLY A 385 -7.94 -19.41 -0.27
CA GLY A 385 -7.24 -20.41 0.55
C GLY A 385 -6.59 -21.48 -0.34
N ARG A 386 -7.09 -22.72 -0.25
CA ARG A 386 -6.63 -23.87 -1.07
C ARG A 386 -7.54 -24.17 -2.26
N THR A 387 -8.67 -23.47 -2.37
CA THR A 387 -9.63 -23.69 -3.45
C THR A 387 -9.29 -22.81 -4.64
N ARG A 388 -9.44 -23.37 -5.84
CA ARG A 388 -9.23 -22.69 -7.12
C ARG A 388 -10.45 -22.93 -7.97
N ASN A 389 -11.18 -21.86 -8.29
CA ASN A 389 -12.41 -21.93 -9.10
C ASN A 389 -12.19 -21.16 -10.40
N ALA A 390 -12.62 -21.71 -11.53
CA ALA A 390 -12.61 -20.99 -12.79
C ALA A 390 -13.60 -19.83 -12.74
N LEU A 391 -13.18 -18.66 -13.23
CA LEU A 391 -14.09 -17.54 -13.41
C LEU A 391 -14.96 -17.78 -14.65
N ILE A 392 -16.21 -17.33 -14.59
CA ILE A 392 -17.05 -17.31 -15.79
C ILE A 392 -16.50 -16.29 -16.81
N PRO A 393 -16.67 -16.54 -18.13
CA PRO A 393 -16.13 -15.68 -19.17
C PRO A 393 -16.54 -14.21 -19.06
N ASP A 394 -17.76 -13.94 -18.60
CA ASP A 394 -18.28 -12.57 -18.45
C ASP A 394 -17.50 -11.78 -17.39
N VAL A 395 -17.19 -12.40 -16.25
CA VAL A 395 -16.35 -11.79 -15.19
C VAL A 395 -14.94 -11.54 -15.72
N ALA A 396 -14.36 -12.51 -16.44
CA ALA A 396 -13.03 -12.37 -17.05
C ALA A 396 -12.98 -11.21 -18.05
N ARG A 397 -13.99 -11.12 -18.94
CA ARG A 397 -14.11 -10.05 -19.92
C ARG A 397 -14.27 -8.69 -19.27
N ASP A 398 -15.06 -8.62 -18.20
CA ASP A 398 -15.43 -7.33 -17.64
C ASP A 398 -14.35 -6.70 -16.78
N PHE A 399 -13.47 -7.50 -16.16
CA PHE A 399 -12.51 -7.02 -15.17
C PHE A 399 -11.04 -7.32 -15.48
N PHE A 400 -10.72 -8.20 -16.43
CA PHE A 400 -9.37 -8.74 -16.59
C PHE A 400 -8.79 -8.58 -17.99
N TYR A 401 -9.39 -7.72 -18.82
CA TYR A 401 -8.87 -7.46 -20.17
C TYR A 401 -7.46 -6.87 -20.10
N GLU A 402 -6.50 -7.60 -20.67
CA GLU A 402 -5.26 -7.03 -21.20
C GLU A 402 -5.64 -6.37 -22.53
N GLN A 403 -5.47 -5.04 -22.63
CA GLN A 403 -5.51 -4.36 -23.92
C GLN A 403 -4.30 -4.76 -24.77
#